data_AF-A0A9J6E4T1-F1
#
_entry.id   AF-A0A9J6E4T1-F1
#
_cell.length_a   1.000
_cell.length_b   1.000
_cell.length_c   1.000
_cell.angle_alpha   90.00
_cell.angle_beta   90.00
_cell.angle_gamma   90.00
#
_symmetry.space_group_name_H-M   'P 1'
#
loop_
_entity.id
_entity.type
_entity.pdbx_description
1 polymer ?
#
loop_
_entity_poly.entity_id
_entity_poly.type
_entity_poly.pdbx_seq_one_letter_code
_entity_poly.pdbx_strand_id
1 'polypeptide(L)'
;MAIYVRNGGILLRCTLYRKQVDICHCCGRLGHRMDVYPKPKDYVCRGCDAPNPGLNHQCFPHSKLSGGAHRTGDHNCRAKYKTPHIVTKRQWE
;
A
#
# COMPACT_ATOMS: atom_id res chain seq x y z
N MET A 1 -14.09 -15.82 -9.65
CA MET A 1 -14.29 -15.34 -11.03
C MET A 1 -12.98 -14.77 -11.55
N ALA A 2 -12.41 -15.36 -12.60
CA ALA A 2 -11.28 -14.78 -13.33
C ALA A 2 -11.79 -14.22 -14.65
N ILE A 3 -11.42 -12.98 -14.98
CA ILE A 3 -11.75 -12.35 -16.25
C ILE A 3 -10.60 -12.68 -17.20
N TYR A 4 -10.89 -13.04 -18.44
CA TYR A 4 -9.88 -13.27 -19.46
C TYR A 4 -10.11 -12.33 -20.63
N VAL A 5 -9.04 -11.72 -21.15
CA VAL A 5 -9.09 -10.87 -22.35
C VAL A 5 -8.32 -11.58 -23.45
N ARG A 6 -8.94 -11.68 -24.64
CA ARG A 6 -8.28 -12.23 -25.83
C ARG A 6 -7.46 -11.12 -26.49
N ASN A 7 -6.17 -11.35 -26.66
CA ASN A 7 -5.28 -10.48 -27.42
C ASN A 7 -4.65 -11.29 -28.56
N GLY A 8 -5.19 -11.17 -29.76
CA GLY A 8 -4.87 -12.06 -30.88
C GLY A 8 -5.25 -13.51 -30.59
N GLY A 9 -4.29 -14.43 -30.72
CA GLY A 9 -4.48 -15.88 -30.46
C GLY A 9 -4.33 -16.30 -28.99
N ILE A 10 -4.04 -15.38 -28.07
CA ILE A 10 -3.73 -15.71 -26.67
C ILE A 10 -4.85 -15.20 -25.74
N LEU A 11 -5.23 -16.03 -24.76
CA LEU A 11 -6.10 -15.64 -23.65
C LEU A 11 -5.25 -15.21 -22.45
N LEU A 12 -5.33 -13.94 -22.07
CA LEU A 12 -4.64 -13.38 -20.93
C LEU A 12 -5.57 -13.34 -19.72
N ARG A 13 -5.12 -13.87 -18.58
CA ARG A 13 -5.85 -13.76 -17.31
C ARG A 13 -5.74 -12.33 -16.78
N CYS A 14 -6.88 -11.67 -16.62
CA CYS A 14 -6.98 -10.33 -16.08
C CYS A 14 -7.48 -10.38 -14.64
N THR A 15 -6.75 -9.70 -13.75
CA THR A 15 -7.19 -9.40 -12.40
C THR A 15 -7.73 -7.99 -12.34
N LEU A 16 -8.90 -7.81 -11.72
CA LEU A 16 -9.44 -6.47 -11.48
C LEU A 16 -8.44 -5.65 -10.68
N TYR A 17 -8.12 -4.46 -11.19
CA TYR A 17 -7.27 -3.52 -10.49
C TYR A 17 -7.92 -3.11 -9.17
N ARG A 18 -7.16 -3.20 -8.07
CA ARG A 18 -7.58 -2.73 -6.74
C ARG A 18 -6.69 -1.57 -6.35
N LYS A 19 -7.27 -0.37 -6.29
CA LYS A 19 -6.55 0.83 -5.88
C LYS A 19 -6.03 0.65 -4.46
N GLN A 20 -4.74 0.86 -4.25
CA GLN A 20 -4.11 0.79 -2.94
C GLN A 20 -3.98 2.19 -2.32
N VAL A 21 -3.81 2.24 -1.00
CA VAL A 21 -3.39 3.46 -0.30
C VAL A 21 -1.94 3.75 -0.65
N ASP A 22 -1.67 4.96 -1.14
CA ASP A 22 -0.32 5.40 -1.43
C ASP A 22 0.48 5.52 -0.13
N ILE A 23 1.68 4.95 -0.11
CA ILE A 23 2.59 4.97 1.03
C ILE A 23 3.90 5.60 0.55
N CYS A 24 4.36 6.62 1.25
CA CYS A 24 5.65 7.20 0.96
C CYS A 24 6.78 6.35 1.57
N HIS A 25 7.72 5.90 0.74
CA HIS A 25 8.87 5.11 1.21
C HIS A 25 10.00 5.94 1.84
N CYS A 26 9.96 7.27 1.72
CA CYS A 26 10.86 8.18 2.46
C CYS A 26 10.33 8.45 3.87
N CYS A 27 9.15 9.06 3.99
CA CYS A 27 8.61 9.53 5.28
C CYS A 27 7.63 8.57 5.96
N GLY A 28 7.29 7.45 5.33
CA GLY A 28 6.38 6.44 5.89
C GLY A 28 4.92 6.89 6.02
N ARG A 29 4.56 8.09 5.54
CA ARG A 29 3.18 8.60 5.61
C ARG A 29 2.29 8.01 4.52
N LEU A 30 0.99 7.94 4.84
CA LEU A 30 -0.04 7.53 3.89
C LEU A 30 -0.51 8.74 3.07
N GLY A 31 -0.96 8.50 1.84
CA GLY A 31 -1.64 9.48 1.00
C GLY A 31 -0.81 10.07 -0.14
N HIS A 32 0.49 9.81 -0.19
CA HIS A 32 1.33 10.26 -1.30
C HIS A 32 2.43 9.24 -1.62
N ARG A 33 2.97 9.33 -2.84
CA ARG A 33 4.09 8.52 -3.29
C ARG A 33 5.43 9.19 -2.95
N MET A 34 6.51 8.41 -3.06
CA MET A 34 7.88 8.88 -2.79
C MET A 34 8.32 9.99 -3.75
N ASP A 35 7.95 9.88 -5.03
CA ASP A 35 8.29 10.85 -6.08
C ASP A 35 7.66 12.24 -5.88
N VAL A 36 6.59 12.32 -5.10
CA VAL A 36 5.92 13.59 -4.75
C VAL A 36 6.48 14.19 -3.45
N TYR A 37 7.36 13.48 -2.73
CA TYR A 37 7.80 13.91 -1.42
C TYR A 37 8.85 15.04 -1.49
N PRO A 38 8.63 16.19 -0.81
CA PRO A 38 9.55 17.34 -0.92
C PRO A 38 10.96 17.12 -0.36
N LYS A 39 11.16 16.15 0.54
CA LYS A 39 12.43 15.92 1.28
C LYS A 39 12.92 14.48 1.16
N PRO A 40 13.41 14.03 0.00
CA PRO A 40 13.73 12.62 -0.23
C PRO A 40 14.88 12.06 0.64
N LYS A 41 15.67 12.93 1.27
CA LYS A 41 16.79 12.55 2.15
C LYS A 41 16.34 12.07 3.53
N ASP A 42 15.10 12.38 3.93
CA ASP A 42 14.54 11.90 5.18
C ASP A 42 14.07 10.45 4.99
N TYR A 43 14.71 9.52 5.68
CA TYR A 43 14.37 8.10 5.65
C TYR A 43 13.80 7.66 7.00
N VAL A 44 12.69 6.92 6.97
CA VAL A 44 12.13 6.24 8.15
C VAL A 44 12.07 4.74 7.94
N CYS A 45 12.16 3.97 9.02
CA CYS A 45 11.92 2.53 8.95
C CYS A 45 10.46 2.25 8.55
N ARG A 46 10.28 1.41 7.53
CA ARG A 46 8.94 0.99 7.05
C ARG A 46 8.19 0.06 8.01
N GLY A 47 8.88 -0.47 9.02
CA GLY A 47 8.29 -1.33 10.04
C GLY A 47 7.86 -0.55 11.27
N CYS A 48 8.79 0.18 11.89
CA CYS A 48 8.56 0.83 13.18
C CYS A 48 8.51 2.37 13.12
N ASP A 49 8.62 2.97 11.93
CA ASP A 49 8.61 4.42 11.73
C ASP A 49 9.71 5.20 12.45
N ALA A 50 10.73 4.51 12.95
CA ALA A 50 11.91 5.12 13.53
C ALA A 50 12.62 6.01 12.48
N PRO A 51 12.96 7.27 12.83
CA PRO A 51 13.67 8.17 11.92
C PRO A 51 15.14 7.76 11.80
N ASN A 52 15.65 7.74 10.56
CA ASN A 52 17.01 7.37 10.18
C ASN A 52 17.63 6.26 11.06
N PRO A 53 17.00 5.07 11.12
CA PRO A 53 17.46 4.04 12.01
C PRO A 53 18.70 3.36 11.45
N GLY A 54 19.64 2.99 12.33
CA GLY A 54 20.81 2.20 11.94
C GLY A 54 20.44 0.84 11.34
N LEU A 55 21.40 0.21 10.65
CA LEU A 55 21.22 -1.06 9.96
C LEU A 55 20.67 -2.18 10.88
N ASN A 56 21.08 -2.16 12.14
CA ASN A 56 20.73 -3.16 13.17
C ASN A 56 19.86 -2.57 14.29
N HIS A 57 18.89 -1.73 13.96
CA HIS A 57 17.92 -1.28 14.96
C HIS A 57 16.92 -2.39 15.28
N GLN A 58 16.49 -2.45 16.55
CA GLN A 58 15.41 -3.34 16.96
C GLN A 58 14.08 -2.82 16.36
N CYS A 59 13.60 -3.49 15.31
CA CYS A 59 12.40 -3.11 14.59
C CYS A 59 11.19 -3.89 15.10
N PHE A 60 10.21 -3.19 15.68
CA PHE A 60 8.89 -3.74 15.97
C PHE A 60 7.91 -3.28 14.87
N PRO A 61 7.60 -4.13 13.87
CA PRO A 61 6.77 -3.73 12.76
C PRO A 61 5.33 -3.49 13.20
N HIS A 62 4.78 -2.35 12.85
CA HIS A 62 3.37 -2.04 13.02
C HIS A 62 2.79 -1.40 11.76
N SER A 63 1.55 -1.76 11.44
CA SER A 63 0.88 -1.28 10.23
C SER A 63 0.06 -0.03 10.54
N LYS A 64 0.33 1.08 9.84
CA LYS A 64 -0.51 2.29 9.93
C LYS A 64 -1.90 2.12 9.31
N LEU A 65 -2.08 1.09 8.49
CA LEU A 65 -3.35 0.82 7.80
C LEU A 65 -4.31 0.00 8.66
N SER A 66 -3.78 -0.97 9.41
CA SER A 66 -4.56 -1.98 10.13
C SER A 66 -4.26 -2.05 11.63
N GLY A 67 -3.20 -1.41 12.11
CA GLY A 67 -2.68 -1.56 13.48
C GLY A 67 -1.99 -2.90 13.76
N GLY A 68 -1.93 -3.82 12.80
CA GLY A 68 -1.38 -5.16 12.99
C GLY A 68 0.15 -5.22 13.10
N ALA A 69 0.68 -6.32 13.63
CA ALA A 69 2.12 -6.60 13.79
C ALA A 69 2.80 -7.00 12.47
N HIS A 70 2.70 -6.14 11.46
CA HIS A 70 3.33 -6.32 10.15
C HIS A 70 3.68 -4.95 9.55
N ARG A 71 4.52 -4.95 8.50
CA ARG A 71 4.93 -3.70 7.83
C ARG A 71 3.73 -3.02 7.15
N THR A 72 3.74 -1.70 7.08
CA THR A 72 2.69 -0.95 6.37
C THR A 72 2.76 -1.27 4.87
N GLY A 73 1.63 -1.70 4.28
CA GLY A 73 1.55 -2.11 2.88
C GLY A 73 1.91 -3.57 2.59
N ASP A 74 2.09 -4.39 3.63
CA ASP A 74 2.40 -5.81 3.49
C ASP A 74 1.41 -6.56 2.57
N HIS A 75 1.88 -7.63 1.93
CA HIS A 75 1.04 -8.46 1.07
C HIS A 75 -0.22 -8.98 1.78
N ASN A 76 -0.10 -9.29 3.08
CA ASN A 76 -1.17 -9.80 3.92
C ASN A 76 -2.08 -8.71 4.48
N CYS A 77 -1.72 -7.42 4.34
CA CYS A 77 -2.56 -6.33 4.81
C CYS A 77 -3.76 -6.11 3.87
N ARG A 78 -4.94 -6.56 4.29
CA ARG A 78 -6.18 -6.31 3.52
C ARG A 78 -6.58 -4.83 3.53
N ALA A 79 -6.25 -4.10 4.60
CA ALA A 79 -6.53 -2.67 4.76
C ALA A 79 -5.77 -1.76 3.78
N LYS A 80 -4.81 -2.30 3.01
CA LYS A 80 -4.09 -1.51 1.99
C LYS A 80 -4.95 -1.16 0.79
N TYR A 81 -6.02 -1.90 0.54
CA TYR A 81 -6.90 -1.65 -0.61
C TYR A 81 -7.95 -0.60 -0.24
N LYS A 82 -8.06 0.45 -1.05
CA LYS A 82 -9.12 1.45 -0.90
C LYS A 82 -10.46 0.82 -1.26
N THR A 83 -11.50 1.18 -0.52
CA THR A 83 -12.88 0.85 -0.90
C THR A 83 -13.17 1.51 -2.25
N PRO A 84 -13.59 0.74 -3.27
CA PRO A 84 -13.92 1.32 -4.56
C PRO A 84 -15.12 2.24 -4.43
N HIS A 85 -15.10 3.37 -5.15
CA HIS A 85 -16.13 4.41 -5.06
C HIS A 85 -17.56 3.89 -5.30
N ILE A 86 -17.72 2.90 -6.20
CA ILE A 86 -18.99 2.20 -6.47
C ILE A 86 -19.60 1.56 -5.22
N VAL A 87 -18.77 1.02 -4.32
CA VAL A 87 -19.24 0.43 -3.06
C VAL A 87 -19.64 1.52 -2.08
N THR A 88 -18.87 2.61 -2.01
CA THR A 88 -19.16 3.74 -1.13
C THR A 88 -20.48 4.43 -1.49
N LYS A 89 -20.76 4.64 -2.79
CA LYS A 89 -22.02 5.26 -3.26
C LYS A 89 -23.27 4.49 -2.81
N ARG A 90 -23.24 3.15 -2.88
CA ARG A 90 -24.37 2.27 -2.51
C ARG A 90 -24.67 2.20 -1.02
N GLN A 91 -23.79 2.71 -0.15
CA GLN A 91 -24.03 2.72 1.31
C GLN A 91 -24.75 3.98 1.79
N TRP A 92 -24.79 5.03 0.95
CA TRP A 92 -25.47 6.30 1.24
C TRP A 92 -26.88 6.38 0.65
N GLU A 93 -27.21 5.47 -0.29
CA GLU A 93 -28.56 5.24 -0.83
C GLU A 93 -29.26 4.17 0.01
#